data_AF-A0A1G0M5T2-F1
#
_entry.id   AF-A0A1G0M5T2-F1
#
_cell.length_a   1.000
_cell.length_b   1.000
_cell.length_c   1.000
_cell.angle_alpha   90.00
_cell.angle_beta   90.00
_cell.angle_gamma   90.00
#
_symmetry.space_group_name_H-M   'P 1'
#
loop_
_entity.id
_entity.type
_entity.pdbx_description
1 polymer ?
#
loop_
_entity_poly.entity_id
_entity_poly.type
_entity_poly.pdbx_seq_one_letter_code
_entity_poly.pdbx_strand_id
1 'polypeptide(L)'
;MQVSSVFTAVLLFVATSPELGLAAGLNAEMTKYVQGLETQAKKQESGFKGFDPVRGKKLFFDARPNDKTGTISCATCHTPDLKKSGKTLVGKVIEPLAPSANKARLTNVKETEKWLLRNFKQVYGREGTAREKGDVIMFINAQ
;
A
#
# COMPACT_ATOMS: atom_id res chain seq x y z
N MET A 1 16.22 -56.48 -33.29
CA MET A 1 15.78 -56.00 -31.96
C MET A 1 16.56 -54.72 -31.66
N GLN A 2 15.92 -53.56 -31.77
CA GLN A 2 16.54 -52.27 -31.45
C GLN A 2 15.43 -51.41 -30.83
N VAL A 3 15.47 -51.32 -29.50
CA VAL A 3 14.53 -50.52 -28.70
C VAL A 3 15.10 -49.11 -28.60
N SER A 4 14.52 -48.17 -29.36
CA SER A 4 14.80 -46.75 -29.20
C SER A 4 13.93 -46.19 -28.09
N SER A 5 14.57 -45.92 -26.96
CA SER A 5 13.97 -45.29 -25.78
C SER A 5 13.69 -43.82 -26.07
N VAL A 6 12.42 -43.43 -26.07
CA VAL A 6 11.99 -42.04 -26.23
C VAL A 6 11.94 -41.41 -24.83
N PHE A 7 12.92 -40.57 -24.50
CA PHE A 7 12.91 -39.78 -23.27
C PHE A 7 11.93 -38.61 -23.44
N THR A 8 10.76 -38.71 -22.82
CA THR A 8 9.82 -37.59 -22.68
C THR A 8 10.41 -36.56 -21.72
N ALA A 9 10.89 -35.44 -22.25
CA ALA A 9 11.30 -34.30 -21.45
C ALA A 9 10.06 -33.64 -20.84
N VAL A 10 9.86 -33.84 -19.53
CA VAL A 10 8.88 -33.07 -18.75
C VAL A 10 9.48 -31.67 -18.55
N LEU A 11 9.04 -30.71 -19.36
CA LEU A 11 9.29 -29.29 -19.09
C LEU A 11 8.55 -28.91 -17.79
N LEU A 12 9.30 -28.77 -16.70
CA LEU A 12 8.85 -28.00 -15.54
C LEU A 12 8.68 -26.53 -15.98
N PHE A 13 7.45 -26.08 -16.15
CA PHE A 13 7.12 -24.67 -16.13
C PHE A 13 7.39 -24.13 -14.72
N VAL A 14 8.56 -23.55 -14.50
CA VAL A 14 8.78 -22.68 -13.35
C VAL A 14 8.03 -21.38 -13.64
N ALA A 15 6.82 -21.28 -13.10
CA ALA A 15 6.10 -20.01 -13.06
C ALA A 15 6.89 -19.06 -12.14
N THR A 16 7.79 -18.26 -12.71
CA THR A 16 8.43 -17.15 -12.02
C THR A 16 7.42 -16.01 -11.92
N SER A 17 6.44 -16.17 -11.03
CA SER A 17 5.53 -15.08 -10.68
C SER A 17 6.36 -13.94 -10.07
N PRO A 18 6.32 -12.72 -10.62
CA PRO A 18 6.99 -11.56 -10.05
C PRO A 18 6.16 -11.02 -8.88
N GLU A 19 5.90 -11.84 -7.85
CA GLU A 19 5.15 -11.40 -6.66
C GLU A 19 6.10 -10.95 -5.52
N LEU A 20 7.41 -11.17 -5.64
CA LEU A 20 8.36 -10.89 -4.56
C LEU A 20 8.85 -9.42 -4.45
N GLY A 21 8.49 -8.54 -5.39
CA GLY A 21 9.02 -7.17 -5.42
C GLY A 21 8.34 -6.17 -4.47
N LEU A 22 7.11 -6.46 -4.01
CA LEU A 22 6.25 -5.47 -3.35
C LEU A 22 6.34 -5.46 -1.81
N ALA A 23 6.95 -6.47 -1.18
CA ALA A 23 6.92 -6.66 0.28
C ALA A 23 8.24 -6.33 0.99
N ALA A 24 9.26 -5.79 0.30
CA ALA A 24 10.54 -5.49 0.92
C ALA A 24 10.35 -4.51 2.11
N GLY A 25 10.72 -4.95 3.31
CA GLY A 25 10.65 -4.16 4.54
C GLY A 25 9.37 -4.30 5.38
N LEU A 26 8.32 -4.98 4.89
CA LEU A 26 7.13 -5.28 5.70
C LEU A 26 7.33 -6.55 6.55
N ASN A 27 6.71 -6.58 7.73
CA ASN A 27 6.65 -7.80 8.53
C ASN A 27 5.65 -8.82 7.95
N ALA A 28 5.67 -10.05 8.43
CA ALA A 28 4.84 -11.14 7.91
C ALA A 28 3.32 -10.84 7.96
N GLU A 29 2.86 -10.16 9.02
CA GLU A 29 1.44 -9.79 9.20
C GLU A 29 1.00 -8.79 8.12
N MET A 30 1.79 -7.74 7.92
CA MET A 30 1.54 -6.70 6.93
C MET A 30 1.68 -7.21 5.50
N THR A 31 2.65 -8.09 5.24
CA THR A 31 2.77 -8.78 3.94
C THR A 31 1.50 -9.56 3.62
N LYS A 32 0.97 -10.34 4.57
CA LYS A 32 -0.29 -11.08 4.39
C LYS A 32 -1.47 -10.14 4.16
N TYR A 33 -1.52 -9.00 4.85
CA TYR A 33 -2.56 -7.99 4.63
C TYR A 33 -2.52 -7.38 3.22
N VAL A 34 -1.32 -7.00 2.75
CA VAL A 34 -1.13 -6.45 1.39
C VAL A 34 -1.50 -7.48 0.32
N GLN A 35 -1.17 -8.75 0.50
CA GLN A 35 -1.63 -9.85 -0.39
C GLN A 35 -3.17 -10.00 -0.39
N GLY A 36 -3.80 -9.80 0.77
CA GLY A 36 -5.26 -9.77 0.89
C GLY A 36 -5.90 -8.60 0.13
N LEU A 37 -5.27 -7.42 0.17
CA LEU A 37 -5.69 -6.27 -0.64
C LEU A 37 -5.52 -6.56 -2.14
N GLU A 38 -4.43 -7.21 -2.53
CA GLU A 38 -4.18 -7.56 -3.92
C GLU A 38 -5.25 -8.52 -4.46
N THR A 39 -5.60 -9.54 -3.66
CA THR A 39 -6.69 -10.46 -3.99
C THR A 39 -8.02 -9.73 -4.17
N GLN A 40 -8.31 -8.75 -3.32
CA GLN A 40 -9.52 -7.93 -3.45
C GLN A 40 -9.48 -7.03 -4.69
N ALA A 41 -8.34 -6.39 -4.97
CA ALA A 41 -8.17 -5.52 -6.12
C ALA A 41 -8.31 -6.28 -7.45
N LYS A 42 -7.73 -7.49 -7.55
CA LYS A 42 -7.90 -8.39 -8.71
C LYS A 42 -9.38 -8.75 -8.97
N LYS A 43 -10.20 -8.87 -7.92
CA LYS A 43 -11.64 -9.13 -8.02
C LYS A 43 -12.45 -7.89 -8.41
N GLN A 44 -12.05 -6.72 -7.91
CA GLN A 44 -12.77 -5.46 -8.13
C GLN A 44 -12.45 -4.85 -9.51
N GLU A 45 -11.25 -5.09 -10.03
CA GLU A 45 -10.74 -4.40 -11.21
C GLU A 45 -9.93 -5.35 -12.10
N SER A 46 -10.48 -5.70 -13.27
CA SER A 46 -9.83 -6.63 -14.23
C SER A 46 -8.47 -6.13 -14.74
N GLY A 47 -8.21 -4.82 -14.69
CA GLY A 47 -6.96 -4.19 -15.09
C GLY A 47 -5.91 -4.04 -13.98
N PHE A 48 -6.08 -4.69 -12.82
CA PHE A 48 -5.11 -4.60 -11.74
C PHE A 48 -3.76 -5.26 -12.11
N LYS A 49 -2.67 -4.48 -12.11
CA LYS A 49 -1.32 -4.93 -12.46
C LYS A 49 -0.35 -4.97 -11.26
N GLY A 50 -0.87 -4.84 -10.05
CA GLY A 50 -0.07 -4.65 -8.84
C GLY A 50 -0.18 -3.23 -8.28
N PHE A 51 0.26 -3.07 -7.04
CA PHE A 51 0.31 -1.77 -6.38
C PHE A 51 1.45 -0.91 -6.92
N ASP A 52 1.29 0.40 -6.83
CA ASP A 52 2.20 1.37 -7.42
C ASP A 52 2.40 2.56 -6.47
N PRO A 53 3.63 2.77 -5.95
CA PRO A 53 3.92 3.87 -5.05
C PRO A 53 3.79 5.25 -5.72
N VAL A 54 3.87 5.35 -7.06
CA VAL A 54 3.66 6.62 -7.78
C VAL A 54 2.18 7.01 -7.72
N ARG A 55 1.27 6.05 -7.93
CA ARG A 55 -0.18 6.28 -7.73
C ARG A 55 -0.50 6.57 -6.27
N GLY A 56 0.13 5.86 -5.34
CA GLY A 56 0.02 6.11 -3.90
C GLY A 56 0.45 7.52 -3.52
N LYS A 57 1.59 7.99 -4.05
CA LYS A 57 2.05 9.37 -3.89
C LYS A 57 1.03 10.36 -4.42
N LYS A 58 0.50 10.15 -5.63
CA LYS A 58 -0.52 11.03 -6.20
C LYS A 58 -1.73 11.13 -5.27
N LEU A 59 -2.25 10.01 -4.75
CA LEU A 59 -3.36 10.00 -3.80
C LEU A 59 -3.01 10.70 -2.49
N PHE A 60 -1.77 10.56 -2.01
CA PHE A 60 -1.34 11.17 -0.75
C PHE A 60 -1.34 12.70 -0.80
N PHE A 61 -1.01 13.26 -1.96
CA PHE A 61 -0.92 14.70 -2.21
C PHE A 61 -2.16 15.30 -2.90
N ASP A 62 -3.15 14.50 -3.30
CA ASP A 62 -4.38 14.99 -3.93
C ASP A 62 -5.20 15.83 -2.94
N ALA A 63 -5.23 17.15 -3.14
CA ALA A 63 -6.01 18.05 -2.32
C ALA A 63 -7.49 17.97 -2.71
N ARG A 64 -8.35 17.77 -1.70
CA ARG A 64 -9.80 17.65 -1.83
C ARG A 64 -10.47 18.83 -1.12
N PRO A 65 -11.63 19.32 -1.59
CA PRO A 65 -12.40 20.32 -0.84
C PRO A 65 -12.72 19.84 0.57
N ASN A 66 -12.65 20.75 1.55
CA ASN A 66 -12.98 20.47 2.93
C ASN A 66 -13.60 21.70 3.61
N ASP A 67 -14.73 21.50 4.28
CA ASP A 67 -15.49 22.61 4.89
C ASP A 67 -14.74 23.35 5.99
N LYS A 68 -13.78 22.70 6.66
CA LYS A 68 -13.05 23.27 7.81
C LYS A 68 -11.74 23.94 7.41
N THR A 69 -11.06 23.40 6.39
CA THR A 69 -9.70 23.84 6.00
C THR A 69 -9.63 24.44 4.60
N GLY A 70 -10.76 24.53 3.88
CA GLY A 70 -10.84 24.87 2.47
C GLY A 70 -10.41 23.69 1.58
N THR A 71 -9.19 23.21 1.75
CA THR A 71 -8.70 21.97 1.12
C THR A 71 -7.99 21.06 2.13
N ILE A 72 -8.00 19.75 1.87
CA ILE A 72 -7.33 18.74 2.68
C ILE A 72 -6.72 17.65 1.81
N SER A 73 -5.54 17.17 2.20
CA SER A 73 -4.90 15.96 1.65
C SER A 73 -4.33 15.13 2.81
N CYS A 74 -3.78 13.95 2.53
CA CYS A 74 -3.04 13.19 3.55
C CYS A 74 -1.83 14.00 4.06
N ALA A 75 -1.16 14.75 3.17
CA ALA A 75 -0.04 15.61 3.51
C ALA A 75 -0.41 16.79 4.41
N THR A 76 -1.68 17.20 4.49
CA THR A 76 -2.13 18.25 5.42
C THR A 76 -1.81 17.89 6.87
N CYS A 77 -1.99 16.62 7.26
CA CYS A 77 -1.69 16.15 8.61
C CYS A 77 -0.28 15.54 8.74
N HIS A 78 0.20 14.86 7.70
CA HIS A 78 1.43 14.07 7.74
C HIS A 78 2.67 14.79 7.20
N THR A 79 2.50 16.01 6.70
CA THR A 79 3.51 16.80 5.96
C THR A 79 3.92 16.15 4.62
N PRO A 80 4.61 16.89 3.74
CA PRO A 80 5.19 16.31 2.53
C PRO A 80 6.37 15.35 2.77
N ASP A 81 7.06 15.51 3.90
CA ASP A 81 8.22 14.70 4.27
C ASP A 81 7.84 13.71 5.37
N LEU A 82 7.56 12.47 4.97
CA LEU A 82 7.07 11.43 5.89
C LEU A 82 8.10 10.99 6.94
N LYS A 83 9.35 11.45 6.84
CA LYS A 83 10.39 11.25 7.86
C LYS A 83 10.26 12.23 9.02
N LYS A 84 9.45 13.29 8.86
CA LYS A 84 9.20 14.30 9.89
C LYS A 84 7.86 14.07 10.57
N SER A 85 7.76 14.56 11.80
CA SER A 85 6.50 14.55 12.54
C SER A 85 5.50 15.49 11.90
N GLY A 86 4.27 15.01 11.77
CA GLY A 86 3.11 15.79 11.36
C GLY A 86 2.31 16.31 12.55
N LYS A 87 1.14 16.88 12.26
CA LYS A 87 0.18 17.35 13.26
C LYS A 87 -1.24 17.09 12.78
N THR A 88 -2.11 16.68 13.69
CA THR A 88 -3.55 16.65 13.44
C THR A 88 -4.09 18.08 13.25
N LEU A 89 -5.31 18.21 12.73
CA LEU A 89 -5.96 19.53 12.55
C LEU A 89 -6.12 20.34 13.86
N VAL A 90 -6.08 19.67 15.02
CA VAL A 90 -6.15 20.29 16.35
C VAL A 90 -4.77 20.41 17.02
N GLY A 91 -3.68 20.24 16.26
CA GLY A 91 -2.31 20.50 16.71
C GLY A 91 -1.61 19.35 17.44
N LYS A 92 -2.26 18.20 17.67
CA LYS A 92 -1.58 17.02 18.26
C LYS A 92 -0.53 16.46 17.32
N VAL A 93 0.68 16.19 17.84
CA VAL A 93 1.80 15.62 17.09
C VAL A 93 1.44 14.24 16.54
N ILE A 94 1.88 13.98 15.31
CA ILE A 94 1.83 12.67 14.67
C ILE A 94 3.28 12.26 14.40
N GLU A 95 3.74 11.17 15.02
CA GLU A 95 5.08 10.62 14.76
C GLU A 95 5.31 10.32 13.27
N PRO A 96 6.56 10.36 12.79
CA PRO A 96 6.90 10.11 11.39
C PRO A 96 6.18 8.87 10.84
N LEU A 97 5.72 8.98 9.59
CA LEU A 97 4.93 7.94 8.93
C LEU A 97 5.84 6.96 8.16
N ALA A 98 7.00 7.41 7.71
CA ALA A 98 8.00 6.60 7.01
C ALA A 98 8.61 5.54 7.95
N PRO A 99 8.57 4.24 7.61
CA PRO A 99 9.23 3.20 8.41
C PRO A 99 10.74 3.40 8.56
N SER A 100 11.39 4.09 7.61
CA SER A 100 12.82 4.45 7.68
C SER A 100 13.15 5.39 8.84
N ALA A 101 12.19 6.25 9.25
CA ALA A 101 12.32 7.15 10.39
C ALA A 101 11.61 6.64 11.66
N ASN A 102 10.58 5.80 11.50
CA ASN A 102 9.83 5.22 12.61
C ASN A 102 9.47 3.76 12.31
N LYS A 103 10.30 2.83 12.80
CA LYS A 103 10.16 1.38 12.57
C LYS A 103 8.88 0.75 13.13
N ALA A 104 8.12 1.46 13.97
CA ALA A 104 6.81 0.97 14.44
C ALA A 104 5.71 1.11 13.37
N ARG A 105 5.92 1.94 12.34
CA ARG A 105 4.94 2.14 11.26
C ARG A 105 4.86 0.92 10.35
N LEU A 106 3.63 0.65 9.87
CA LEU A 106 3.33 -0.50 9.00
C LEU A 106 3.81 -1.84 9.61
N THR A 107 3.51 -2.05 10.90
CA THR A 107 3.78 -3.33 11.58
C THR A 107 2.53 -4.01 12.14
N ASN A 108 1.42 -3.27 12.30
CA ASN A 108 0.18 -3.77 12.86
C ASN A 108 -0.98 -3.58 11.87
N VAL A 109 -1.65 -4.66 11.48
CA VAL A 109 -2.71 -4.61 10.47
C VAL A 109 -3.92 -3.84 10.98
N LYS A 110 -4.36 -4.10 12.21
CA LYS A 110 -5.53 -3.44 12.81
C LYS A 110 -5.34 -1.92 12.89
N GLU A 111 -4.14 -1.47 13.24
CA GLU A 111 -3.81 -0.05 13.24
C GLU A 111 -3.84 0.55 11.83
N THR A 112 -3.22 -0.15 10.87
CA THR A 112 -3.18 0.29 9.47
C THR A 112 -4.58 0.40 8.87
N GLU A 113 -5.42 -0.62 9.05
CA GLU A 113 -6.82 -0.64 8.60
C GLU A 113 -7.63 0.51 9.21
N LYS A 114 -7.52 0.69 10.54
CA LYS A 114 -8.23 1.75 11.27
C LYS A 114 -7.87 3.12 10.70
N TRP A 115 -6.58 3.40 10.50
CA TRP A 115 -6.15 4.72 10.06
C TRP A 115 -6.38 4.95 8.57
N LEU A 116 -6.20 3.95 7.71
CA LEU A 116 -6.58 4.10 6.29
C LEU A 116 -8.08 4.39 6.17
N LEU A 117 -8.95 3.66 6.89
CA LEU A 117 -10.39 3.93 6.88
C LEU A 117 -10.73 5.37 7.30
N ARG A 118 -10.16 5.84 8.42
CA ARG A 118 -10.42 7.19 8.94
C ARG A 118 -9.86 8.27 8.03
N ASN A 119 -8.64 8.10 7.55
CA ASN A 119 -7.94 9.11 6.75
C ASN A 119 -8.56 9.22 5.35
N PHE A 120 -8.92 8.10 4.71
CA PHE A 120 -9.67 8.15 3.44
C PHE A 120 -11.02 8.82 3.63
N LYS A 121 -11.78 8.51 4.69
CA LYS A 121 -13.05 9.19 4.96
C LYS A 121 -12.86 10.68 5.20
N GLN A 122 -11.80 11.08 5.91
CA GLN A 122 -11.52 12.48 6.20
C GLN A 122 -11.11 13.27 4.94
N VAL A 123 -10.30 12.68 4.06
CA VAL A 123 -9.79 13.38 2.86
C VAL A 123 -10.73 13.25 1.67
N TYR A 124 -11.22 12.04 1.40
CA TYR A 124 -12.00 11.70 0.20
C TYR A 124 -13.49 11.54 0.45
N GLY A 125 -13.96 11.59 1.70
CA GLY A 125 -15.38 11.41 2.03
C GLY A 125 -15.88 9.96 1.86
N ARG A 126 -15.00 9.01 1.56
CA ARG A 126 -15.33 7.59 1.33
C ARG A 126 -14.24 6.67 1.84
N GLU A 127 -14.51 5.38 1.85
CA GLU A 127 -13.45 4.39 2.05
C GLU A 127 -12.55 4.28 0.81
N GLY A 128 -11.26 4.03 1.03
CA GLY A 128 -10.32 3.70 -0.04
C GLY A 128 -10.58 2.29 -0.57
N THR A 129 -10.50 2.12 -1.89
CA THR A 129 -10.53 0.80 -2.55
C THR A 129 -9.32 -0.04 -2.16
N ALA A 130 -9.35 -1.34 -2.46
CA ALA A 130 -8.22 -2.21 -2.17
C ALA A 130 -6.94 -1.77 -2.90
N ARG A 131 -7.06 -1.32 -4.16
CA ARG A 131 -5.97 -0.72 -4.93
C ARG A 131 -5.41 0.53 -4.25
N GLU A 132 -6.25 1.50 -3.93
CA GLU A 132 -5.81 2.77 -3.33
C GLU A 132 -5.11 2.55 -1.98
N LYS A 133 -5.62 1.63 -1.16
CA LYS A 133 -4.98 1.27 0.12
C LYS A 133 -3.59 0.69 -0.11
N GLY A 134 -3.45 -0.29 -1.02
CA GLY A 134 -2.16 -0.90 -1.32
C GLY A 134 -1.17 0.09 -1.94
N ASP A 135 -1.61 0.91 -2.89
CA ASP A 135 -0.79 1.97 -3.51
C ASP A 135 -0.24 2.94 -2.44
N VAL A 136 -1.09 3.39 -1.50
CA VAL A 136 -0.67 4.28 -0.41
C VAL A 136 0.29 3.60 0.56
N ILE A 137 0.07 2.32 0.91
CA ILE A 137 0.99 1.56 1.77
C ILE A 137 2.36 1.44 1.10
N MET A 138 2.40 1.12 -0.21
CA MET A 138 3.65 1.04 -0.97
C MET A 138 4.37 2.38 -1.03
N PHE A 139 3.62 3.48 -1.23
CA PHE A 139 4.20 4.81 -1.17
C PHE A 139 4.83 5.09 0.19
N ILE A 140 4.11 4.87 1.30
CA ILE A 140 4.63 5.11 2.66
C ILE A 140 5.85 4.23 2.97
N ASN A 141 5.82 2.95 2.59
CA ASN A 141 6.90 1.99 2.84
C ASN A 141 8.19 2.37 2.09
N ALA A 142 8.07 3.05 0.95
CA ALA A 142 9.21 3.49 0.14
C ALA A 142 9.89 4.77 0.64
N GLN A 143 9.36 5.42 1.69
CA GLN A 143 9.87 6.71 2.19
C GLN A 143 11.05 6.55 3.15
#